data_AF-A0A3T1CJR9-F1
#
_entry.id   AF-A0A3T1CJR9-F1
#
_cell.length_a   1.000
_cell.length_b   1.000
_cell.length_c   1.000
_cell.angle_alpha   90.00
_cell.angle_beta   90.00
_cell.angle_gamma   90.00
#
_symmetry.space_group_name_H-M   'P 1'
#
loop_
_entity.id
_entity.type
_entity.pdbx_description
1 polymer ?
#
loop_
_entity_poly.entity_id
_entity_poly.type
_entity_poly.pdbx_seq_one_letter_code
_entity_poly.pdbx_strand_id
1 'polypeptide(L)'
;MAAPLENRSDCTRCAALCCIAYPSQDMPGFAAAKDAGEPCPKLANDGRCTIYADRADQGFAGCIRFECFGAGQHIVQHLFEGKDWRSEPALMGAMIESFLAMRPVSDLAFLVSRALAALPDDATVARLHALDSELAEIASTRETLRDTARIGEVQRNIRAVFATLDPETLRTS
;
A
#
# COMPACT_ATOMS: atom_id res chain seq x y z
N MET A 1 -16.03 -16.30 1.95
CA MET A 1 -15.10 -15.44 2.69
C MET A 1 -14.15 -14.85 1.65
N ALA A 2 -13.97 -13.53 1.64
CA ALA A 2 -13.03 -12.88 0.73
C ALA A 2 -11.60 -13.39 1.01
N ALA A 3 -10.76 -13.47 -0.02
CA ALA A 3 -9.37 -13.84 0.15
C ALA A 3 -8.61 -12.70 0.86
N PRO A 4 -7.60 -13.02 1.70
CA PRO A 4 -6.72 -12.03 2.32
C PRO A 4 -6.06 -11.12 1.28
N LEU A 5 -5.83 -9.86 1.65
CA LEU A 5 -5.11 -8.93 0.78
C LEU A 5 -3.63 -9.30 0.70
N GLU A 6 -3.09 -9.36 -0.51
CA GLU A 6 -1.65 -9.53 -0.73
C GLU A 6 -0.88 -8.33 -0.13
N ASN A 7 0.04 -8.58 0.80
CA ASN A 7 0.78 -7.52 1.51
C ASN A 7 2.27 -7.42 1.11
N ARG A 8 2.73 -8.27 0.19
CA ARG A 8 4.07 -8.19 -0.41
C ARG A 8 3.97 -7.38 -1.69
N SER A 9 4.71 -6.29 -1.78
CA SER A 9 4.74 -5.48 -3.00
C SER A 9 5.38 -6.24 -4.16
N ASP A 10 4.67 -6.23 -5.29
CA ASP A 10 5.14 -6.69 -6.58
C ASP A 10 4.97 -5.54 -7.60
N CYS A 11 6.03 -4.75 -7.75
CA CYS A 11 6.02 -3.62 -8.67
C CYS A 11 5.81 -4.03 -10.14
N THR A 12 6.04 -5.30 -10.50
CA THR A 12 5.83 -5.79 -11.88
C THR A 12 4.36 -5.93 -12.24
N ARG A 13 3.49 -6.03 -11.22
CA ARG A 13 2.02 -6.05 -11.33
C ARG A 13 1.40 -4.67 -11.08
N CYS A 14 2.20 -3.60 -11.01
CA CYS A 14 1.74 -2.23 -10.81
C CYS A 14 2.08 -1.34 -12.02
N ALA A 15 1.43 -0.19 -12.11
CA ALA A 15 1.68 0.86 -13.08
C ALA A 15 2.52 1.99 -12.43
N ALA A 16 3.54 1.62 -11.64
CA ALA A 16 4.44 2.56 -10.96
C ALA A 16 3.75 3.65 -10.10
N LEU A 17 2.62 3.34 -9.45
CA LEU A 17 1.77 4.34 -8.79
C LEU A 17 2.48 5.12 -7.67
N CYS A 18 3.37 4.47 -6.91
CA CYS A 18 4.16 5.15 -5.88
C CYS A 18 5.17 6.17 -6.45
N CYS A 19 5.60 6.02 -7.71
CA CYS A 19 6.53 6.94 -8.37
C CYS A 19 5.84 8.21 -8.90
N ILE A 20 4.51 8.23 -8.95
CA ILE A 20 3.73 9.34 -9.50
C ILE A 20 2.81 9.98 -8.45
N ALA A 21 2.30 9.23 -7.48
CA ALA A 21 1.20 9.68 -6.61
C ALA A 21 1.57 10.80 -5.64
N TYR A 22 2.83 10.88 -5.20
CA TYR A 22 3.26 11.83 -4.17
C TYR A 22 4.08 12.98 -4.76
N PRO A 23 3.93 14.21 -4.23
CA PRO A 23 4.91 15.26 -4.45
C PRO A 23 6.18 14.92 -3.65
N SER A 24 7.34 15.37 -4.12
CA SER A 24 8.61 15.13 -3.43
C SER A 24 9.55 16.33 -3.38
N GLN A 25 9.03 17.51 -3.67
CA GLN A 25 9.76 18.75 -3.43
C GLN A 25 10.14 18.86 -1.94
N ASP A 26 11.42 19.15 -1.69
CA ASP A 26 12.01 19.31 -0.36
C ASP A 26 11.82 18.11 0.60
N MET A 27 11.53 16.92 0.06
CA MET A 27 11.33 15.71 0.86
C MET A 27 12.66 14.96 1.09
N PRO A 28 13.09 14.72 2.34
CA PRO A 28 14.33 14.02 2.62
C PRO A 28 14.39 12.63 1.97
N GLY A 29 15.47 12.38 1.21
CA GLY A 29 15.68 11.12 0.52
C GLY A 29 14.87 10.95 -0.77
N PHE A 30 14.29 12.02 -1.31
CA PHE A 30 13.67 12.02 -2.64
C PHE A 30 14.30 13.13 -3.51
N ALA A 31 15.45 12.83 -4.13
CA ALA A 31 16.24 13.82 -4.86
C ALA A 31 15.55 14.42 -6.10
N ALA A 32 14.47 13.82 -6.61
CA ALA A 32 13.67 14.42 -7.68
C ALA A 32 12.59 15.34 -7.07
N ALA A 33 12.70 16.65 -7.31
CA ALA A 33 11.59 17.57 -7.09
C ALA A 33 10.54 17.36 -8.19
N LYS A 34 9.28 17.16 -7.79
CA LYS A 34 8.14 16.95 -8.69
C LYS A 34 6.83 17.13 -7.94
N ASP A 35 5.77 17.40 -8.69
CA ASP A 35 4.40 17.48 -8.16
C ASP A 35 3.76 16.08 -8.01
N ALA A 36 2.61 16.05 -7.34
CA ALA A 36 1.73 14.88 -7.34
C ALA A 36 1.12 14.69 -8.73
N GLY A 37 1.16 13.47 -9.27
CA GLY A 37 0.75 13.19 -10.64
C GLY A 37 1.82 13.48 -11.69
N GLU A 38 2.95 14.05 -11.30
CA GLU A 38 4.13 14.16 -12.16
C GLU A 38 4.97 12.87 -12.05
N PRO A 39 5.28 12.19 -13.17
CA PRO A 39 6.14 11.02 -13.15
C PRO A 39 7.56 11.33 -12.65
N CYS A 40 8.10 10.48 -11.79
CA CYS A 40 9.51 10.56 -11.40
C CYS A 40 10.40 10.58 -12.67
N PRO A 41 11.40 11.48 -12.77
CA PRO A 41 12.27 11.56 -13.95
C PRO A 41 13.18 10.32 -14.12
N LYS A 42 13.21 9.42 -13.13
CA LYS A 42 13.92 8.13 -13.18
C LYS A 42 13.00 6.96 -13.53
N LEU A 43 11.73 7.23 -13.87
CA LEU A 43 10.77 6.21 -14.29
C LEU A 43 10.91 5.96 -15.80
N ALA A 44 11.25 4.74 -16.18
CA ALA A 44 11.28 4.33 -17.58
C ALA A 44 9.87 4.09 -18.12
N ASN A 45 9.75 4.06 -19.46
CA ASN A 45 8.49 3.78 -20.15
C ASN A 45 7.92 2.39 -19.83
N ASP A 46 8.75 1.45 -19.36
CA ASP A 46 8.34 0.13 -18.89
C ASP A 46 7.96 0.09 -17.39
N GLY A 47 8.01 1.23 -16.70
CA GLY A 47 7.53 1.39 -15.33
C GLY A 47 8.58 1.03 -14.29
N ARG A 48 9.81 0.74 -14.73
CA ARG A 48 10.94 0.43 -13.86
C ARG A 48 11.77 1.67 -13.56
N CYS A 49 12.38 1.69 -12.39
CA CYS A 49 13.32 2.73 -12.02
C CYS A 49 14.64 2.51 -12.76
N THR A 50 15.09 3.50 -13.53
CA THR A 50 16.33 3.44 -14.32
C THR A 50 17.60 3.39 -13.46
N ILE A 51 17.48 3.67 -12.16
CA ILE A 51 18.59 3.75 -11.20
C ILE A 51 18.35 2.85 -9.98
N TYR A 52 17.54 1.79 -10.09
CA TYR A 52 17.07 0.99 -8.93
C TYR A 52 18.20 0.57 -7.99
N ALA A 53 19.34 0.12 -8.53
CA ALA A 53 20.51 -0.29 -7.75
C ALA A 53 21.26 0.89 -7.09
N ASP A 54 21.27 2.05 -7.75
CA ASP A 54 22.08 3.22 -7.36
C ASP A 54 21.27 4.30 -6.62
N ARG A 55 20.01 3.99 -6.23
CA ARG A 55 19.11 4.96 -5.59
C ARG A 55 19.70 5.59 -4.34
N ALA A 56 20.41 4.83 -3.51
CA ALA A 56 21.01 5.35 -2.29
C ALA A 56 22.02 6.46 -2.62
N ASP A 57 22.93 6.16 -3.55
CA ASP A 57 24.00 7.07 -3.98
C ASP A 57 23.47 8.31 -4.72
N GLN A 58 22.31 8.17 -5.39
CA GLN A 58 21.66 9.27 -6.10
C GLN A 58 20.64 10.06 -5.25
N GLY A 59 20.60 9.83 -3.93
CA GLY A 59 19.74 10.61 -3.01
C GLY A 59 18.27 10.19 -2.97
N PHE A 60 17.95 8.96 -3.39
CA PHE A 60 16.61 8.35 -3.39
C PHE A 60 16.40 7.36 -2.23
N ALA A 61 17.04 7.61 -1.06
CA ALA A 61 16.91 6.74 0.11
C ALA A 61 15.47 6.66 0.67
N GLY A 62 14.63 7.66 0.40
CA GLY A 62 13.20 7.65 0.70
C GLY A 62 12.46 6.60 -0.15
N CYS A 63 12.77 6.48 -1.44
CA CYS A 63 12.22 5.43 -2.30
C CYS A 63 12.63 4.01 -1.86
N ILE A 64 13.76 3.85 -1.18
CA ILE A 64 14.19 2.56 -0.64
C ILE A 64 13.40 2.19 0.63
N ARG A 65 13.13 3.16 1.50
CA ARG A 65 12.39 2.95 2.75
C ARG A 65 10.88 2.85 2.55
N PHE A 66 10.39 3.44 1.47
CA PHE A 66 8.98 3.40 1.13
C PHE A 66 8.55 1.97 0.79
N GLU A 67 7.47 1.55 1.43
CA GLU A 67 6.80 0.28 1.17
C GLU A 67 5.30 0.58 1.01
N CYS A 68 4.65 -0.05 0.02
CA CYS A 68 3.21 0.07 -0.22
C CYS A 68 2.37 -1.13 0.17
N PHE A 69 3.01 -2.20 0.63
CA PHE A 69 2.37 -3.41 1.12
C PHE A 69 1.29 -3.92 0.16
N GLY A 70 1.58 -3.93 -1.14
CA GLY A 70 0.64 -4.44 -2.13
C GLY A 70 -0.39 -3.46 -2.69
N ALA A 71 -0.52 -2.25 -2.13
CA ALA A 71 -1.54 -1.28 -2.55
C ALA A 71 -1.52 -1.01 -4.06
N GLY A 72 -0.33 -0.83 -4.63
CA GLY A 72 -0.16 -0.51 -6.04
C GLY A 72 -0.61 -1.63 -6.97
N GLN A 73 -0.25 -2.88 -6.67
CA GLN A 73 -0.68 -4.01 -7.51
C GLN A 73 -2.18 -4.29 -7.35
N HIS A 74 -2.73 -4.08 -6.15
CA HIS A 74 -4.16 -4.31 -5.92
C HIS A 74 -5.02 -3.37 -6.78
N ILE A 75 -4.69 -2.08 -6.76
CA ILE A 75 -5.39 -1.08 -7.57
C ILE A 75 -5.34 -1.44 -9.06
N VAL A 76 -4.15 -1.72 -9.58
CA VAL A 76 -3.97 -1.95 -11.02
C VAL A 76 -4.66 -3.23 -11.45
N GLN A 77 -4.44 -4.33 -10.74
CA GLN A 77 -4.92 -5.64 -11.18
C GLN A 77 -6.42 -5.82 -10.92
N HIS A 78 -6.94 -5.35 -9.79
CA HIS A 78 -8.32 -5.63 -9.39
C HIS A 78 -9.30 -4.49 -9.69
N LEU A 79 -8.89 -3.22 -9.57
CA LEU A 79 -9.80 -2.08 -9.78
C LEU A 79 -9.66 -1.43 -11.16
N PHE A 80 -8.58 -1.73 -11.89
CA PHE A 80 -8.32 -1.23 -13.24
C PHE A 80 -8.02 -2.34 -14.24
N GLU A 81 -8.27 -3.60 -13.90
CA GLU A 81 -8.18 -4.75 -14.83
C GLU A 81 -6.81 -4.89 -15.54
N GLY A 82 -5.73 -4.54 -14.84
CA GLY A 82 -4.36 -4.60 -15.36
C GLY A 82 -3.97 -3.44 -16.29
N LYS A 83 -4.84 -2.42 -16.45
CA LYS A 83 -4.56 -1.27 -17.31
C LYS A 83 -3.43 -0.39 -16.76
N ASP A 84 -2.81 0.35 -17.68
CA ASP A 84 -1.68 1.22 -17.39
C ASP A 84 -1.94 2.65 -17.85
N TRP A 85 -1.77 3.62 -16.94
CA TRP A 85 -1.92 5.03 -17.26
C TRP A 85 -0.91 5.53 -18.31
N ARG A 86 0.24 4.86 -18.48
CA ARG A 86 1.22 5.22 -19.51
C ARG A 86 0.68 4.98 -20.93
N SER A 87 -0.15 3.96 -21.08
CA SER A 87 -0.84 3.64 -22.34
C SER A 87 -2.18 4.38 -22.45
N GLU A 88 -2.84 4.64 -21.32
CA GLU A 88 -4.12 5.36 -21.23
C GLU A 88 -4.03 6.53 -20.22
N PRO A 89 -3.44 7.69 -20.60
CA PRO A 89 -3.17 8.80 -19.67
C PRO A 89 -4.38 9.34 -18.90
N ALA A 90 -5.58 9.19 -19.46
CA ALA A 90 -6.82 9.57 -18.80
C ALA A 90 -7.08 8.80 -17.48
N LEU A 91 -6.47 7.62 -17.28
CA LEU A 91 -6.61 6.82 -16.07
C LEU A 91 -5.78 7.35 -14.90
N MET A 92 -4.74 8.15 -15.15
CA MET A 92 -3.74 8.52 -14.14
C MET A 92 -4.35 9.11 -12.87
N GLY A 93 -5.25 10.09 -13.02
CA GLY A 93 -5.90 10.74 -11.87
C GLY A 93 -6.70 9.77 -11.02
N ALA A 94 -7.51 8.92 -11.65
CA ALA A 94 -8.33 7.92 -10.96
C ALA A 94 -7.48 6.85 -10.26
N MET A 95 -6.37 6.43 -10.88
CA MET A 95 -5.44 5.46 -10.29
C MET A 95 -4.70 6.05 -9.09
N ILE A 96 -4.21 7.28 -9.19
CA ILE A 96 -3.55 7.98 -8.06
C ILE A 96 -4.50 8.12 -6.89
N GLU A 97 -5.72 8.59 -7.14
CA GLU A 97 -6.73 8.76 -6.09
C GLU A 97 -7.04 7.43 -5.39
N SER A 98 -7.26 6.37 -6.17
CA SER A 98 -7.57 5.04 -5.64
C SER A 98 -6.39 4.46 -4.87
N PHE A 99 -5.15 4.67 -5.35
CA PHE A 99 -3.94 4.26 -4.66
C PHE A 99 -3.78 4.94 -3.32
N LEU A 100 -3.96 6.27 -3.24
CA LEU A 100 -3.87 7.01 -1.99
C LEU A 100 -4.93 6.55 -0.98
N ALA A 101 -6.13 6.18 -1.43
CA ALA A 101 -7.17 5.60 -0.58
C ALA A 101 -6.84 4.16 -0.12
N MET A 102 -6.22 3.35 -0.97
CA MET A 102 -5.84 1.96 -0.67
C MET A 102 -4.62 1.85 0.26
N ARG A 103 -3.77 2.88 0.31
CA ARG A 103 -2.58 2.92 1.17
C ARG A 103 -2.86 2.59 2.65
N PRO A 104 -3.74 3.32 3.36
CA PRO A 104 -4.04 2.99 4.75
C PRO A 104 -4.64 1.58 4.89
N VAL A 105 -5.46 1.13 3.93
CA VAL A 105 -6.05 -0.23 3.96
C VAL A 105 -4.96 -1.30 3.87
N SER A 106 -3.98 -1.12 2.99
CA SER A 106 -2.85 -2.06 2.81
C SER A 106 -1.92 -2.06 4.04
N ASP A 107 -1.68 -0.88 4.63
CA ASP A 107 -0.91 -0.76 5.88
C ASP A 107 -1.61 -1.53 7.03
N LEU A 108 -2.93 -1.40 7.15
CA LEU A 108 -3.73 -2.13 8.14
C LEU A 108 -3.74 -3.64 7.89
N ALA A 109 -3.85 -4.08 6.62
CA ALA A 109 -3.79 -5.50 6.26
C ALA A 109 -2.42 -6.11 6.59
N PHE A 110 -1.34 -5.36 6.36
CA PHE A 110 0.00 -5.74 6.81
C PHE A 110 0.05 -5.91 8.34
N LEU A 111 -0.49 -4.96 9.11
CA LEU A 111 -0.54 -5.08 10.57
C LEU A 111 -1.35 -6.29 11.05
N VAL A 112 -2.48 -6.59 10.43
CA VAL A 112 -3.26 -7.81 10.73
C VAL A 112 -2.43 -9.06 10.48
N SER A 113 -1.72 -9.14 9.35
CA SER A 113 -0.82 -10.25 9.03
C SER A 113 0.31 -10.39 10.05
N ARG A 114 0.89 -9.28 10.51
CA ARG A 114 1.92 -9.27 11.57
C ARG A 114 1.38 -9.76 12.92
N ALA A 115 0.18 -9.33 13.29
CA ALA A 115 -0.47 -9.80 14.52
C ALA A 115 -0.78 -11.31 14.46
N LEU A 116 -1.23 -11.82 13.31
CA LEU A 116 -1.42 -13.27 13.12
C LEU A 116 -0.10 -14.05 13.24
N ALA A 117 1.00 -13.51 12.69
CA ALA A 117 2.32 -14.11 12.77
C ALA A 117 2.91 -14.15 14.19
N ALA A 118 2.39 -13.32 15.11
CA ALA A 118 2.78 -13.34 16.52
C ALA A 118 2.17 -14.50 17.33
N LEU A 119 1.41 -15.39 16.66
CA LEU A 119 0.78 -16.59 17.25
C LEU A 119 -0.08 -16.28 18.50
N PRO A 120 -1.10 -15.40 18.39
CA PRO A 120 -1.95 -15.07 19.52
C PRO A 120 -2.95 -16.20 19.81
N ASP A 121 -3.75 -16.04 20.88
CA ASP A 121 -4.81 -16.98 21.21
C ASP A 121 -5.90 -17.08 20.13
N ASP A 122 -6.67 -18.18 20.14
CA ASP A 122 -7.71 -18.48 19.15
C ASP A 122 -8.78 -17.38 19.00
N ALA A 123 -9.14 -16.70 20.10
CA ALA A 123 -10.13 -15.64 20.05
C ALA A 123 -9.59 -14.41 19.30
N THR A 124 -8.32 -14.09 19.53
CA THR A 124 -7.60 -13.02 18.82
C THR A 124 -7.41 -13.38 17.35
N VAL A 125 -7.06 -14.64 17.02
CA VAL A 125 -6.97 -15.12 15.63
C VAL A 125 -8.31 -14.94 14.91
N ALA A 126 -9.42 -15.35 15.52
CA ALA A 126 -10.75 -15.19 14.93
C ALA A 126 -11.09 -13.72 14.66
N ARG A 127 -10.77 -12.83 15.60
CA ARG A 127 -10.97 -11.38 15.44
C ARG A 127 -10.10 -10.79 14.32
N LEU A 128 -8.85 -11.22 14.21
CA LEU A 128 -7.93 -10.78 13.15
C LEU A 128 -8.41 -11.20 11.77
N HIS A 129 -8.91 -12.43 11.60
CA HIS A 129 -9.49 -12.87 10.33
C HIS A 129 -10.78 -12.12 9.95
N ALA A 130 -11.59 -11.73 10.93
CA ALA A 130 -12.74 -10.86 10.68
C ALA A 130 -12.31 -9.47 10.20
N LEU A 131 -11.25 -8.90 10.79
CA LEU A 131 -10.68 -7.62 10.36
C LEU A 131 -10.05 -7.71 8.97
N ASP A 132 -9.36 -8.80 8.65
CA ASP A 132 -8.79 -9.04 7.32
C ASP A 132 -9.88 -9.15 6.23
N SER A 133 -10.98 -9.87 6.55
CA SER A 133 -12.14 -9.95 5.65
C SER A 133 -12.78 -8.58 5.42
N GLU A 134 -12.90 -7.78 6.48
CA GLU A 134 -13.45 -6.41 6.38
C GLU A 134 -12.57 -5.49 5.53
N LEU A 135 -11.24 -5.59 5.66
CA LEU A 135 -10.29 -4.85 4.81
C LEU A 135 -10.41 -5.27 3.34
N ALA A 136 -10.58 -6.57 3.06
CA ALA A 136 -10.80 -7.07 1.70
C ALA A 136 -12.11 -6.51 1.09
N GLU A 137 -13.19 -6.45 1.86
CA GLU A 137 -14.45 -5.83 1.43
C GLU A 137 -14.31 -4.32 1.19
N ILE A 138 -13.59 -3.60 2.05
CA ILE A 138 -13.26 -2.18 1.83
C ILE A 138 -12.48 -2.00 0.53
N ALA A 139 -11.53 -2.89 0.23
CA ALA A 139 -10.68 -2.83 -0.95
C ALA A 139 -11.35 -3.31 -2.25
N SER A 140 -12.58 -3.81 -2.19
CA SER A 140 -13.27 -4.44 -3.33
C SER A 140 -13.69 -3.46 -4.42
N THR A 141 -13.93 -2.18 -4.08
CA THR A 141 -14.34 -1.15 -5.03
C THR A 141 -13.71 0.21 -4.71
N ARG A 142 -13.71 1.11 -5.69
CA ARG A 142 -13.28 2.50 -5.49
C ARG A 142 -14.20 3.28 -4.56
N GLU A 143 -15.47 2.91 -4.46
CA GLU A 143 -16.44 3.56 -3.59
C GLU A 143 -16.19 3.20 -2.12
N THR A 144 -16.07 1.91 -1.82
CA THR A 144 -15.79 1.42 -0.48
C THR A 144 -14.42 1.88 0.05
N LEU A 145 -13.42 2.03 -0.82
CA LEU A 145 -12.11 2.60 -0.46
C LEU A 145 -12.18 4.04 0.04
N ARG A 146 -13.21 4.80 -0.34
CA ARG A 146 -13.38 6.19 0.09
C ARG A 146 -14.14 6.31 1.42
N ASP A 147 -14.62 5.20 1.98
CA ASP A 147 -15.30 5.18 3.27
C ASP A 147 -14.30 5.30 4.44
N THR A 148 -13.87 6.53 4.69
CA THR A 148 -12.91 6.86 5.76
C THR A 148 -13.43 6.52 7.16
N ALA A 149 -14.75 6.51 7.37
CA ALA A 149 -15.34 6.17 8.66
C ALA A 149 -15.19 4.67 8.95
N ARG A 150 -15.49 3.84 7.95
CA ARG A 150 -15.32 2.37 8.01
C ARG A 150 -13.86 1.97 8.18
N ILE A 151 -12.94 2.59 7.41
CA ILE A 151 -11.49 2.39 7.58
C ILE A 151 -11.04 2.76 8.99
N GLY A 152 -11.52 3.91 9.50
CA GLY A 152 -11.20 4.37 10.86
C GLY A 152 -11.69 3.42 11.95
N GLU A 153 -12.82 2.74 11.75
CA GLU A 153 -13.32 1.71 12.67
C GLU A 153 -12.41 0.49 12.70
N VAL A 154 -12.04 -0.04 11.53
CA VAL A 154 -11.09 -1.15 11.42
C VAL A 154 -9.76 -0.80 12.08
N GLN A 155 -9.23 0.39 11.84
CA GLN A 155 -8.01 0.88 12.48
C GLN A 155 -8.11 0.90 14.01
N ARG A 156 -9.23 1.37 14.58
CA ARG A 156 -9.46 1.36 16.03
C ARG A 156 -9.48 -0.08 16.58
N ASN A 157 -10.13 -1.00 15.86
CA ASN A 157 -10.20 -2.40 16.25
C ASN A 157 -8.83 -3.09 16.19
N ILE A 158 -8.03 -2.84 15.15
CA ILE A 158 -6.65 -3.33 15.06
C ILE A 158 -5.82 -2.78 16.21
N ARG A 159 -5.91 -1.48 16.51
CA ARG A 159 -5.21 -0.88 17.66
C ARG A 159 -5.59 -1.55 18.98
N ALA A 160 -6.86 -1.89 19.18
CA ALA A 160 -7.32 -2.58 20.37
C ALA A 160 -6.74 -4.01 20.48
N VAL A 161 -6.55 -4.72 19.36
CA VAL A 161 -5.86 -6.01 19.35
C VAL A 161 -4.38 -5.84 19.69
N PHE A 162 -3.69 -4.91 19.04
CA PHE A 162 -2.26 -4.67 19.31
C PHE A 162 -1.98 -4.25 20.76
N ALA A 163 -2.94 -3.59 21.43
CA ALA A 163 -2.83 -3.24 22.84
C ALA A 163 -2.83 -4.45 23.79
N THR A 164 -3.26 -5.63 23.34
CA THR A 164 -3.29 -6.86 24.15
C THR A 164 -2.15 -7.82 23.80
N LEU A 165 -1.36 -7.53 22.76
CA LEU A 165 -0.23 -8.37 22.34
C LEU A 165 1.04 -8.00 23.11
N ASP A 166 1.87 -9.00 23.39
CA ASP A 166 3.20 -8.80 23.98
C ASP A 166 4.12 -8.11 22.94
N PRO A 167 4.71 -6.94 23.25
CA PRO A 167 5.65 -6.27 22.35
C PRO A 167 6.85 -7.12 21.95
N GLU A 168 7.29 -8.06 22.78
CA GLU A 168 8.43 -8.93 22.46
C GLU A 168 8.08 -9.95 21.36
N THR A 169 6.88 -10.53 21.38
CA THR A 169 6.43 -11.47 20.35
C THR A 169 6.21 -10.81 18.99
N LEU A 170 5.91 -9.50 18.97
CA LEU A 170 5.80 -8.69 17.76
C LEU A 170 7.16 -8.35 17.11
N ARG A 171 8.24 -8.28 17.90
CA ARG A 171 9.60 -7.98 17.40
C ARG A 171 10.27 -9.19 16.75
N THR A 172 9.91 -10.40 17.21
CA THR A 172 10.54 -11.65 16.77
C THR A 172 9.73 -12.41 15.72
N SER A 173 8.49 -12.01 15.45
CA SER A 173 7.66 -12.50 14.33
C SER A 173 8.01 -11.81 13.01
#